data_AF-A0A381ZEM2-F1
#
_entry.id   AF-A0A381ZEM2-F1
#
_cell.length_a   1.000
_cell.length_b   1.000
_cell.length_c   1.000
_cell.angle_alpha   90.00
_cell.angle_beta   90.00
_cell.angle_gamma   90.00
#
_symmetry.space_group_name_H-M   'P 1'
#
loop_
_entity.id
_entity.type
_entity.pdbx_description
1 polymer ?
#
loop_
_entity_poly.entity_id
_entity_poly.type
_entity_poly.pdbx_seq_one_letter_code
_entity_poly.pdbx_strand_id
1 'polypeptide(L)'
;MGQGVVPTPLVDIPIVGEKLTYDQFSMTFIVDEKLQNFMEIHNWLINMAPPQNTNQFMATTSNYVLPTGQSTKKYPADNADSQTVTGSTSDRDLYCDITLFILSSKNNPVATVVMRDAFPTSISSLDYSQQDTDTNYVQCNVSFAFPFYTIQGV
;
A
#
# COMPACT_ATOMS: atom_id res chain seq x y z
N MET A 1 -1.14 -17.54 13.34
CA MET A 1 -0.40 -17.72 14.61
C MET A 1 0.82 -18.55 14.30
N GLY A 2 2.02 -18.06 14.61
CA GLY A 2 3.20 -18.94 14.60
C GLY A 2 3.00 -20.05 15.64
N GLN A 3 3.43 -21.28 15.33
CA GLN A 3 3.42 -22.40 16.27
C GLN A 3 4.86 -22.65 16.69
N GLY A 4 5.14 -22.61 17.98
CA GLY A 4 6.37 -23.20 18.51
C GLY A 4 6.13 -24.68 18.77
N VAL A 5 7.12 -25.52 18.53
CA VAL A 5 7.09 -26.93 18.95
C VAL A 5 8.19 -27.15 19.97
N VAL A 6 7.82 -27.72 21.11
CA VAL A 6 8.79 -28.22 22.08
C VAL A 6 8.93 -29.72 21.81
N PRO A 7 10.05 -30.19 21.25
CA PRO A 7 10.23 -31.60 21.02
C PRO A 7 10.41 -32.31 22.35
N THR A 8 9.54 -33.28 22.62
CA THR A 8 9.76 -34.26 23.70
C THR A 8 10.02 -35.63 23.07
N PRO A 9 10.68 -36.58 23.77
CA PRO A 9 11.06 -37.86 23.19
C PRO A 9 9.90 -38.73 22.66
N LEU A 10 8.65 -38.43 23.03
CA LEU A 10 7.48 -39.22 22.67
C LEU A 10 6.49 -38.48 21.76
N VAL A 11 6.37 -37.16 21.93
CA VAL A 11 5.43 -36.34 21.15
C VAL A 11 5.82 -34.87 21.19
N ASP A 12 5.70 -34.17 20.07
CA ASP A 12 5.94 -32.73 20.02
C ASP A 12 4.71 -32.01 20.59
N ILE A 13 4.93 -31.20 21.64
CA ILE A 13 3.85 -30.42 22.25
C ILE A 13 3.77 -29.08 21.51
N PRO A 14 2.63 -28.74 20.88
CA PRO A 14 2.45 -27.44 20.24
C PRO A 14 2.27 -26.35 21.29
N ILE A 15 3.11 -25.31 21.25
CA ILE A 15 2.95 -24.08 22.02
C ILE A 15 2.49 -22.94 21.12
N VAL A 16 1.63 -22.08 21.65
CA VAL A 16 1.19 -20.87 20.94
C VAL A 16 2.38 -19.94 20.74
N GLY A 17 2.60 -19.48 19.50
CA GLY A 17 3.66 -18.52 19.19
C GLY A 17 3.32 -17.11 19.67
N GLU A 18 4.36 -16.33 19.93
CA GLU A 18 4.27 -14.98 20.51
C GLU A 18 3.76 -13.90 19.53
N LYS A 19 3.98 -14.08 18.21
CA LYS A 19 3.65 -13.06 17.21
C LYS A 19 2.37 -13.37 16.46
N LEU A 20 1.52 -12.36 16.37
CA LEU A 20 0.33 -12.38 15.56
C LEU A 20 0.70 -12.09 14.10
N THR A 21 0.31 -13.00 13.22
CA THR A 21 0.53 -12.91 11.77
C THR A 21 -0.78 -12.54 11.12
N TYR A 22 -0.86 -11.35 10.53
CA TYR A 22 -2.01 -10.95 9.73
C TYR A 22 -1.86 -11.45 8.30
N ASP A 23 -2.99 -11.77 7.68
CA ASP A 23 -3.04 -12.03 6.24
C ASP A 23 -3.12 -10.72 5.46
N GLN A 24 -2.79 -10.76 4.17
CA GLN A 24 -2.92 -9.61 3.29
C GLN A 24 -4.37 -9.21 3.08
N PHE A 25 -4.61 -7.92 2.89
CA PHE A 25 -5.92 -7.40 2.52
C PHE A 25 -6.06 -7.38 1.00
N SER A 26 -6.89 -8.27 0.46
CA SER A 26 -7.21 -8.31 -0.97
C SER A 26 -8.51 -7.57 -1.27
N MET A 27 -8.51 -6.69 -2.26
CA MET A 27 -9.69 -6.00 -2.76
C MET A 27 -9.78 -6.11 -4.27
N THR A 28 -10.99 -6.37 -4.78
CA THR A 28 -11.30 -6.27 -6.21
C THR A 28 -12.05 -4.98 -6.48
N PHE A 29 -11.60 -4.21 -7.45
CA PHE A 29 -12.25 -2.98 -7.90
C PHE A 29 -12.49 -3.02 -9.41
N ILE A 30 -13.51 -2.30 -9.85
CA ILE A 30 -13.81 -2.11 -11.27
C ILE A 30 -12.87 -1.03 -11.82
N VAL A 31 -12.24 -1.33 -12.95
CA VAL A 31 -11.32 -0.41 -13.61
C VAL A 31 -12.11 0.64 -14.39
N ASP A 32 -11.69 1.91 -14.26
CA ASP A 32 -12.31 3.02 -15.00
C ASP A 32 -11.82 3.08 -16.46
N GLU A 33 -12.59 3.71 -17.36
CA GLU A 33 -12.27 3.84 -18.79
C GLU A 33 -10.90 4.51 -19.03
N LYS A 34 -10.55 5.49 -18.17
CA LYS A 34 -9.27 6.20 -18.25
C LYS A 34 -8.13 5.48 -17.54
N LEU A 35 -8.37 4.30 -16.96
CA LEU A 35 -7.43 3.52 -16.16
C LEU A 35 -6.79 4.30 -14.99
N GLN A 36 -7.40 5.40 -14.55
CA GLN A 36 -6.77 6.28 -13.58
C GLN A 36 -6.55 5.56 -12.23
N ASN A 37 -7.56 4.82 -11.77
CA ASN A 37 -7.48 4.02 -10.55
C ASN A 37 -6.39 2.95 -10.61
N PHE A 38 -6.29 2.23 -11.72
CA PHE A 38 -5.26 1.22 -11.93
C PHE A 38 -3.86 1.85 -11.97
N MET A 39 -3.70 2.96 -12.69
CA MET A 39 -2.43 3.66 -12.81
C MET A 39 -1.95 4.21 -11.47
N GLU A 40 -2.84 4.72 -10.61
CA GLU A 40 -2.47 5.20 -9.28
C GLU A 40 -1.85 4.08 -8.42
N ILE A 41 -2.47 2.90 -8.36
CA ILE A 41 -1.94 1.76 -7.60
C ILE A 41 -0.65 1.22 -8.25
N HIS A 42 -0.62 1.14 -9.59
CA HIS A 42 0.56 0.69 -10.32
C HIS A 42 1.77 1.60 -10.08
N ASN A 43 1.56 2.91 -10.13
CA ASN A 43 2.60 3.91 -9.85
C ASN A 43 3.08 3.84 -8.40
N TRP A 44 2.15 3.62 -7.45
CA TRP A 44 2.53 3.39 -6.05
C TRP A 44 3.48 2.19 -5.90
N LEU A 45 3.18 1.07 -6.57
CA LEU A 45 4.04 -0.11 -6.56
C LEU A 45 5.41 0.16 -7.21
N ILE A 46 5.44 0.89 -8.33
CA ILE A 46 6.71 1.28 -8.98
C ILE A 46 7.57 2.15 -8.07
N ASN A 47 6.97 3.04 -7.29
CA ASN A 47 7.73 3.91 -6.38
C ASN A 47 8.41 3.15 -5.25
N MET A 48 7.83 2.03 -4.83
CA MET A 48 8.40 1.16 -3.80
C MET A 48 9.45 0.19 -4.36
N ALA A 49 9.46 0.00 -5.67
CA ALA A 49 10.40 -0.87 -6.35
C ALA A 49 11.72 -0.12 -6.65
N PRO A 50 12.85 -0.84 -6.77
CA PRO A 50 14.09 -0.24 -7.24
C PRO A 50 13.92 0.38 -8.63
N PRO A 51 14.64 1.47 -8.95
CA PRO A 51 14.55 2.14 -10.22
C PRO A 51 14.97 1.19 -11.36
N GLN A 52 14.14 1.13 -12.40
CA GLN A 52 14.35 0.29 -13.58
C GLN A 52 15.24 0.97 -14.63
N ASN A 53 15.43 2.29 -14.55
CA ASN A 53 16.23 3.07 -15.51
C ASN A 53 17.09 4.12 -14.82
N THR A 54 18.24 4.47 -15.42
CA THR A 54 19.14 5.53 -14.94
C THR A 54 18.45 6.90 -14.82
N ASN A 55 17.44 7.16 -15.65
CA ASN A 55 16.61 8.38 -15.54
C ASN A 55 15.79 8.42 -14.23
N GLN A 56 15.42 7.27 -13.68
CA GLN A 56 14.70 7.16 -12.40
C GLN A 56 15.66 7.28 -11.20
N PHE A 57 16.94 6.94 -11.38
CA PHE A 57 17.96 7.00 -10.33
C PHE A 57 18.25 8.42 -9.82
N MET A 58 17.99 9.45 -10.62
CA MET A 58 18.26 10.86 -10.29
C MET A 58 17.04 11.76 -10.44
N ALA A 59 15.86 11.21 -10.72
CA ALA A 59 14.63 11.98 -10.87
C ALA A 59 14.19 12.54 -9.51
N THR A 60 14.43 13.83 -9.28
CA THR A 60 13.92 14.56 -8.10
C THR A 60 12.42 14.86 -8.21
N THR A 61 11.82 14.69 -9.40
CA THR A 61 10.42 14.98 -9.68
C THR A 61 9.89 14.05 -10.79
N SER A 62 9.40 12.87 -10.44
CA SER A 62 8.42 12.18 -11.30
C SER A 62 7.04 12.59 -10.81
N ASN A 63 6.11 12.93 -11.71
CA ASN A 63 4.71 13.24 -11.35
C ASN A 63 4.00 12.07 -10.66
N TYR A 64 4.61 10.89 -10.67
CA TYR A 64 4.08 9.67 -10.08
C TYR A 64 4.93 9.12 -8.95
N VAL A 65 6.11 9.70 -8.67
CA VAL A 65 6.85 9.46 -7.43
C VAL A 65 6.36 10.51 -6.44
N LEU A 66 5.71 10.09 -5.36
CA LEU A 66 5.39 11.00 -4.26
C LEU A 66 6.70 11.70 -3.88
N PRO A 67 6.77 13.03 -3.94
CA PRO A 67 8.04 13.73 -3.86
C PRO A 67 8.61 13.55 -2.45
N THR A 68 9.67 12.75 -2.30
CA THR A 68 10.52 12.83 -1.10
C THR A 68 11.23 14.18 -1.15
N GLY A 69 10.63 15.18 -0.52
CA GLY A 69 11.17 16.53 -0.42
C GLY A 69 10.88 17.42 -1.62
N GLN A 70 9.77 18.18 -1.54
CA GLN A 70 9.81 19.50 -2.15
C GLN A 70 10.73 20.40 -1.30
N SER A 71 11.90 20.74 -1.84
CA SER A 71 12.49 22.05 -1.57
C SER A 71 12.46 22.83 -2.88
N THR A 72 11.68 23.90 -2.88
CA THR A 72 11.61 24.88 -3.97
C THR A 72 13.00 25.49 -4.22
N LYS A 73 13.46 25.36 -5.48
CA LYS A 73 14.54 26.05 -6.25
C LYS A 73 15.79 26.63 -5.56
N LYS A 74 16.91 26.56 -6.31
CA LYS A 74 18.31 26.86 -5.95
C LYS A 74 18.72 28.36 -5.99
N TYR A 75 19.64 28.73 -5.06
CA TYR A 75 20.68 29.82 -5.00
C TYR A 75 20.24 31.30 -5.21
N PRO A 76 20.99 32.36 -4.78
CA PRO A 76 22.38 32.48 -4.27
C PRO A 76 22.42 33.08 -2.83
N ALA A 77 23.50 33.20 -2.08
CA ALA A 77 24.72 33.96 -2.31
C ALA A 77 25.62 33.79 -1.06
N ASP A 78 26.90 34.11 -1.21
CA ASP A 78 27.84 34.48 -0.17
C ASP A 78 27.16 35.17 1.05
N ASN A 79 27.05 34.43 2.17
CA ASN A 79 26.57 34.85 3.50
C ASN A 79 25.07 35.18 3.70
N ALA A 80 24.33 34.28 4.36
CA ALA A 80 23.71 34.56 5.67
C ALA A 80 22.85 33.37 6.17
N ASP A 81 23.25 32.88 7.33
CA ASP A 81 22.40 32.34 8.41
C ASP A 81 21.59 31.05 8.15
N SER A 82 22.28 29.93 8.39
CA SER A 82 21.79 28.75 9.12
C SER A 82 20.27 28.49 9.12
N GLN A 83 19.66 28.28 7.95
CA GLN A 83 18.37 27.60 7.88
C GLN A 83 18.59 26.11 7.71
N THR A 84 18.50 25.40 8.82
CA THR A 84 18.38 23.94 8.86
C THR A 84 17.10 23.53 8.16
N VAL A 85 17.21 23.21 6.85
CA VAL A 85 16.12 22.56 6.13
C VAL A 85 16.05 21.13 6.63
N THR A 86 15.19 20.90 7.62
CA THR A 86 14.82 19.57 8.11
C THR A 86 13.94 18.91 7.05
N GLY A 87 14.56 18.40 5.99
CA GLY A 87 13.92 17.50 5.04
C GLY A 87 13.88 16.10 5.65
N SER A 88 12.68 15.59 5.89
CA SER A 88 12.48 14.22 6.37
C SER A 88 12.86 13.25 5.24
N THR A 89 13.98 12.52 5.37
CA THR A 89 14.34 11.38 4.49
C THR A 89 13.50 10.14 4.81
N SER A 90 12.26 10.34 5.24
CA SER A 90 11.45 9.28 5.81
C SER A 90 10.65 8.61 4.71
N ASP A 91 10.80 7.29 4.62
CA ASP A 91 10.04 6.39 3.76
C ASP A 91 8.52 6.38 4.05
N ARG A 92 8.08 7.16 5.04
CA ARG A 92 6.68 7.22 5.51
C ARG A 92 5.69 7.63 4.41
N ASP A 93 6.13 8.38 3.42
CA ASP A 93 5.28 8.79 2.30
C ASP A 93 4.93 7.62 1.36
N LEU A 94 5.62 6.48 1.45
CA LEU A 94 5.30 5.27 0.68
C LEU A 94 4.21 4.40 1.34
N TYR A 95 3.78 4.73 2.56
CA TYR A 95 2.75 3.98 3.29
C TYR A 95 1.46 4.81 3.40
N CYS A 96 0.30 4.16 3.39
CA CYS A 96 -0.97 4.84 3.60
C CYS A 96 -1.88 4.05 4.57
N ASP A 97 -2.82 4.75 5.21
CA ASP A 97 -3.81 4.10 6.08
C ASP A 97 -5.06 3.72 5.26
N ILE A 98 -5.57 2.51 5.45
CA ILE A 98 -6.81 2.05 4.80
C ILE A 98 -7.91 1.93 5.86
N THR A 99 -9.05 2.57 5.62
CA THR A 99 -10.23 2.47 6.49
C THR A 99 -11.39 1.84 5.72
N LEU A 100 -11.85 0.68 6.21
CA LEU A 100 -13.00 -0.04 5.67
C LEU A 100 -14.21 0.13 6.58
N PHE A 101 -15.31 0.60 6.02
CA PHE A 101 -16.59 0.72 6.71
C PHE A 101 -17.50 -0.44 6.33
N ILE A 102 -17.88 -1.24 7.32
CA ILE A 102 -18.86 -2.31 7.17
C ILE A 102 -20.21 -1.74 7.59
N LEU A 103 -21.14 -1.68 6.64
CA LEU A 103 -22.43 -1.04 6.80
C LEU A 103 -23.55 -2.07 6.92
N SER A 104 -24.55 -1.76 7.74
CA SER A 104 -25.82 -2.47 7.84
C SER A 104 -26.66 -2.24 6.58
N SER A 105 -27.71 -3.04 6.38
CA SER A 105 -28.73 -2.84 5.35
C SER A 105 -29.42 -1.47 5.39
N LYS A 106 -29.36 -0.79 6.55
CA LYS A 106 -29.85 0.59 6.72
C LYS A 106 -28.77 1.67 6.48
N ASN A 107 -27.62 1.29 5.93
CA ASN A 107 -26.47 2.15 5.70
C ASN A 107 -25.84 2.76 6.96
N ASN A 108 -26.06 2.12 8.12
CA ASN A 108 -25.42 2.51 9.38
C ASN A 108 -24.10 1.75 9.53
N PRO A 109 -23.00 2.38 9.95
CA PRO A 109 -21.74 1.67 10.22
C PRO A 109 -21.93 0.71 11.39
N VAL A 110 -21.62 -0.57 11.16
CA VAL A 110 -21.64 -1.64 12.15
C VAL A 110 -20.23 -1.90 12.67
N ALA A 111 -19.24 -1.82 11.79
CA ALA A 111 -17.85 -1.96 12.15
C ALA A 111 -16.98 -1.09 11.24
N THR A 112 -15.92 -0.54 11.82
CA THR A 112 -14.87 0.19 11.11
C THR A 112 -13.57 -0.55 11.31
N VAL A 113 -12.93 -0.97 10.22
CA VAL A 113 -11.62 -1.61 10.23
C VAL A 113 -10.59 -0.60 9.75
N VAL A 114 -9.58 -0.31 10.58
CA VAL A 114 -8.49 0.60 10.24
C VAL A 114 -7.20 -0.21 10.16
N MET A 115 -6.64 -0.30 8.95
CA MET A 115 -5.32 -0.86 8.67
C MET A 115 -4.31 0.30 8.63
N ARG A 116 -3.26 0.20 9.43
CA ARG A 116 -2.21 1.23 9.53
C ARG A 116 -1.02 0.90 8.65
N ASP A 117 -0.39 1.92 8.09
CA ASP A 117 0.85 1.80 7.31
C ASP A 117 0.78 0.68 6.23
N ALA A 118 -0.34 0.65 5.52
CA ALA A 118 -0.59 -0.31 4.46
C ALA A 118 0.13 0.10 3.17
N PHE A 119 0.53 -0.90 2.38
CA PHE A 119 1.15 -0.71 1.08
C PHE A 119 0.80 -1.84 0.12
N PRO A 120 0.71 -1.57 -1.20
CA PRO A 120 0.37 -2.59 -2.19
C PRO A 120 1.54 -3.55 -2.36
N THR A 121 1.22 -4.84 -2.42
CA THR A 121 2.20 -5.92 -2.66
C THR A 121 2.07 -6.49 -4.06
N SER A 122 0.86 -6.51 -4.61
CA SER A 122 0.59 -7.00 -5.95
C SER A 122 -0.69 -6.39 -6.50
N ILE A 123 -0.75 -6.30 -7.82
CA ILE A 123 -1.93 -5.93 -8.60
C ILE A 123 -2.09 -6.94 -9.74
N SER A 124 -3.31 -7.36 -10.02
CA SER A 124 -3.61 -8.34 -11.07
C SER A 124 -3.47 -7.74 -12.48
N SER A 125 -3.28 -8.59 -13.48
CA SER A 125 -3.42 -8.19 -14.89
C SER A 125 -4.85 -7.76 -15.20
N LEU A 126 -5.00 -6.99 -16.27
CA LEU A 126 -6.29 -6.67 -16.88
C LEU A 126 -6.53 -7.65 -18.02
N ASP A 127 -7.57 -8.46 -17.90
CA ASP A 127 -7.96 -9.41 -18.92
C ASP A 127 -8.98 -8.78 -19.87
N TYR A 128 -8.63 -8.71 -21.16
CA TYR A 128 -9.47 -8.16 -22.22
C TYR A 128 -9.91 -9.27 -23.17
N SER A 129 -11.22 -9.52 -23.23
CA SER A 129 -11.83 -10.43 -24.20
C SER A 129 -12.73 -9.65 -25.15
N GLN A 130 -12.64 -9.98 -26.45
CA GLN A 130 -13.54 -9.47 -27.50
C GLN A 130 -14.61 -10.49 -27.90
N GLN A 131 -14.67 -11.64 -27.21
CA GLN A 131 -15.64 -12.71 -27.50
C GLN A 131 -16.98 -12.53 -26.77
N ASP A 132 -17.03 -11.65 -25.77
CA ASP A 132 -18.24 -11.43 -24.97
C ASP A 132 -19.27 -10.62 -25.78
N THR A 133 -20.50 -11.13 -25.85
CA THR A 133 -21.62 -10.43 -26.50
C THR A 133 -22.28 -9.38 -25.61
N ASP A 134 -22.01 -9.41 -24.30
CA ASP A 134 -22.56 -8.50 -23.29
C ASP A 134 -21.48 -7.57 -22.70
N THR A 135 -21.91 -6.47 -22.08
CA THR A 135 -20.99 -5.54 -21.40
C THR A 135 -20.41 -6.17 -20.14
N ASN A 136 -19.13 -6.53 -20.21
CA ASN A 136 -18.36 -7.03 -19.06
C ASN A 136 -17.40 -5.92 -18.58
N TYR A 137 -17.47 -5.59 -17.29
CA TYR A 137 -16.59 -4.58 -16.71
C TYR A 137 -15.25 -5.20 -16.36
N VAL A 138 -14.17 -4.57 -16.79
CA VAL A 138 -12.81 -4.99 -16.43
C VAL A 138 -12.63 -4.81 -14.92
N GLN A 139 -12.22 -5.88 -14.25
CA GLN A 139 -11.97 -5.89 -12.81
C GLN A 139 -10.50 -6.18 -12.55
N CYS A 140 -9.98 -5.59 -11.48
CA CYS A 140 -8.61 -5.80 -11.04
C CYS A 140 -8.59 -6.11 -9.55
N ASN A 141 -7.77 -7.09 -9.17
CA ASN A 141 -7.53 -7.45 -7.78
C ASN A 141 -6.20 -6.85 -7.31
N VAL A 142 -6.20 -6.22 -6.15
CA VAL A 142 -5.02 -5.66 -5.49
C VAL A 142 -4.90 -6.26 -4.09
N SER A 143 -3.67 -6.59 -3.70
CA SER A 143 -3.35 -7.09 -2.36
C SER A 143 -2.46 -6.12 -1.61
N PHE A 144 -2.85 -5.78 -0.39
CA PHE A 144 -2.13 -4.89 0.52
C PHE A 144 -1.55 -5.66 1.69
N ALA A 145 -0.31 -5.35 2.05
CA ALA A 145 0.26 -5.77 3.32
C ALA A 145 0.17 -4.62 4.31
N PHE A 146 0.00 -4.95 5.57
CA PHE A 146 -0.03 -4.01 6.67
C PHE A 146 0.49 -4.69 7.94
N PRO A 147 1.14 -3.95 8.85
CA PRO A 147 1.67 -4.50 10.09
C PRO A 147 0.57 -4.90 11.09
N PHE A 148 -0.51 -4.14 11.20
CA PHE A 148 -1.64 -4.45 12.08
C PHE A 148 -2.92 -3.72 11.63
N TYR A 149 -4.06 -4.28 12.02
CA TYR A 149 -5.35 -3.61 11.89
C TYR A 149 -6.04 -3.50 13.25
N THR A 150 -6.94 -2.53 13.37
CA THR A 150 -7.84 -2.38 14.51
C THR A 150 -9.29 -2.43 14.02
N ILE A 151 -10.16 -3.10 14.78
CA ILE A 151 -11.59 -3.15 14.49
C ILE A 151 -12.32 -2.41 15.62
N GLN A 152 -13.14 -1.45 15.24
CA GLN A 152 -14.03 -0.74 16.16
C GLN A 152 -15.47 -1.09 15.80
N GLY A 153 -16.17 -1.77 16.71
CA GLY A 153 -17.63 -1.92 16.62
C GLY A 153 -18.29 -0.61 17.02
N VAL A 154 -19.31 -0.20 16.27
CA VAL A 154 -20.14 0.98 16.58
C VAL A 154 -21.40 0.55 17.32
#